data_AF-A0A4Q6EVU1-F1
#
_entry.id   AF-A0A4Q6EVU1-F1
#
_cell.length_a   1.000
_cell.length_b   1.000
_cell.length_c   1.000
_cell.angle_alpha   90.00
_cell.angle_beta   90.00
_cell.angle_gamma   90.00
#
_symmetry.space_group_name_H-M   'P 1'
#
loop_
_entity.id
_entity.type
_entity.pdbx_description
1 polymer ?
#
loop_
_entity_poly.entity_id
_entity_poly.type
_entity_poly.pdbx_seq_one_letter_code
_entity_poly.pdbx_strand_id
1 'polypeptide(L)'
;MSIKGDRYVGIELGGSRRTAVVALDYFAAERKAFVSTLLSPPQAEESETPDDTLMRVVNELEPLGIGVDAPLTLPPCVRCPLPCPTVALCEVPAVRWMREEAKGVRFGKHKLPSPYTQRPVDYLLRGKWQEDAFVSFPVDESFGSSRAPLAARMQYLQRHLRPANGFLEVNPRLALGGIASWYNLSAREVRRARDVEVGAEIRSEILDSISRPPRHELVPHIFLYNSDITALAQDLSAFDALLCALMVMGDALGILEEPDFDPDWGVVAKPRRFSSRVGPVSDSP
;
A
#
# COMPACT_ATOMS: atom_id res chain seq x y z
N MET A 1 -17.02 -28.25 -10.29
CA MET A 1 -16.82 -27.46 -9.06
C MET A 1 -15.70 -26.49 -9.39
N SER A 2 -16.00 -25.22 -9.65
CA SER A 2 -14.97 -24.22 -9.94
C SER A 2 -14.24 -23.92 -8.63
N ILE A 3 -12.92 -24.08 -8.60
CA ILE A 3 -12.11 -23.68 -7.45
C ILE A 3 -12.10 -22.14 -7.49
N LYS A 4 -12.88 -21.49 -6.62
CA LYS A 4 -12.89 -20.03 -6.46
C LYS A 4 -11.79 -19.69 -5.44
N GLY A 5 -10.75 -18.98 -5.89
CA GLY A 5 -9.73 -18.42 -5.01
C GLY A 5 -10.24 -17.20 -4.25
N ASP A 6 -9.57 -16.86 -3.16
CA ASP A 6 -9.78 -15.63 -2.40
C ASP A 6 -9.22 -14.46 -3.20
N ARG A 7 -10.06 -13.47 -3.53
CA ARG A 7 -9.66 -12.35 -4.39
C ARG A 7 -9.28 -11.12 -3.61
N TYR A 8 -8.13 -10.55 -3.96
CA TYR A 8 -7.60 -9.31 -3.39
C TYR A 8 -7.33 -8.30 -4.50
N VAL A 9 -7.76 -7.06 -4.31
CA VAL A 9 -7.63 -6.01 -5.33
C VAL A 9 -6.69 -4.92 -4.86
N GLY A 10 -5.79 -4.50 -5.73
CA GLY A 10 -4.92 -3.35 -5.53
C GLY A 10 -5.28 -2.23 -6.49
N ILE A 11 -5.28 -1.00 -5.98
CA ILE A 11 -5.60 0.21 -6.74
C ILE A 11 -4.47 1.22 -6.60
N GLU A 12 -3.81 1.56 -7.71
CA GLU A 12 -3.10 2.83 -7.78
C GLU A 12 -4.16 3.89 -8.08
N LEU A 13 -4.36 4.83 -7.16
CA LEU A 13 -5.38 5.86 -7.31
C LEU A 13 -4.74 7.14 -7.86
N GLY A 14 -4.40 7.16 -9.15
CA GLY A 14 -4.02 8.37 -9.87
C GLY A 14 -5.23 9.15 -10.37
N GLY A 15 -5.03 10.25 -11.11
CA GLY A 15 -6.13 10.90 -11.86
C GLY A 15 -6.75 9.96 -12.91
N SER A 16 -7.81 10.41 -13.61
CA SER A 16 -8.62 9.57 -14.52
C SER A 16 -7.87 8.75 -15.59
N ARG A 17 -6.65 9.14 -15.95
CA ARG A 17 -5.80 8.43 -16.93
C ARG A 17 -4.66 7.61 -16.32
N ARG A 18 -4.52 7.65 -14.99
CA ARG A 18 -3.42 7.00 -14.27
C ARG A 18 -3.89 5.91 -13.31
N THR A 19 -5.17 5.93 -12.91
CA THR A 19 -5.72 4.88 -12.05
C THR A 19 -5.53 3.50 -12.68
N ALA A 20 -4.94 2.58 -11.92
CA ALA A 20 -4.77 1.20 -12.32
C ALA A 20 -5.37 0.24 -11.28
N VAL A 21 -5.87 -0.90 -11.75
CA VAL A 21 -6.49 -1.95 -10.93
C VAL A 21 -5.81 -3.28 -11.25
N VAL A 22 -5.35 -3.98 -10.22
CA VAL A 22 -4.83 -5.34 -10.32
C VAL A 22 -5.58 -6.23 -9.34
N ALA A 23 -6.07 -7.38 -9.80
CA ALA A 23 -6.69 -8.39 -8.95
C ALA A 23 -5.78 -9.63 -8.86
N LEU A 24 -5.63 -10.14 -7.64
CA LEU A 24 -4.94 -11.39 -7.33
C LEU A 24 -5.94 -12.42 -6.82
N ASP A 25 -5.94 -13.61 -7.42
CA ASP A 25 -6.68 -14.77 -6.93
C ASP A 25 -5.72 -15.68 -6.17
N TYR A 26 -5.95 -15.82 -4.86
CA TYR A 26 -5.16 -16.65 -3.96
C TYR A 26 -5.84 -17.99 -3.69
N PHE A 27 -5.07 -19.06 -3.83
CA PHE A 27 -5.51 -20.43 -3.59
C PHE A 27 -4.76 -20.98 -2.37
N ALA A 28 -5.45 -21.06 -1.24
CA ALA A 28 -4.85 -21.41 0.04
C ALA A 28 -4.25 -22.83 0.08
N ALA A 29 -4.87 -23.80 -0.60
CA ALA A 29 -4.39 -25.18 -0.63
C ALA A 29 -3.02 -25.32 -1.31
N GLU A 30 -2.80 -24.58 -2.40
CA GLU A 30 -1.55 -24.55 -3.15
C GLU A 30 -0.60 -23.45 -2.67
N ARG A 31 -1.10 -22.52 -1.84
CA ARG A 31 -0.42 -21.31 -1.37
C ARG A 31 0.13 -20.47 -2.51
N LYS A 32 -0.65 -20.38 -3.59
CA LYS A 32 -0.30 -19.68 -4.83
C LYS A 32 -1.28 -18.56 -5.11
N ALA A 33 -0.76 -17.46 -5.64
CA ALA A 33 -1.58 -16.35 -6.14
C ALA A 33 -1.31 -16.11 -7.62
N PHE A 34 -2.33 -15.70 -8.36
CA PHE A 34 -2.25 -15.38 -9.80
C PHE A 34 -2.86 -14.01 -10.06
N VAL A 35 -2.31 -13.28 -11.02
CA VAL A 35 -2.96 -12.07 -11.55
C VAL A 35 -4.15 -12.51 -12.38
N SER A 36 -5.36 -12.20 -11.92
CA SER A 36 -6.60 -12.55 -12.60
C SER A 36 -7.18 -11.39 -13.40
N THR A 37 -6.79 -10.15 -13.09
CA THR A 37 -7.21 -8.95 -13.82
C THR A 37 -6.13 -7.86 -13.72
N LEU A 38 -5.85 -7.18 -14.83
CA LEU A 38 -4.98 -6.01 -14.92
C LEU A 38 -5.66 -4.98 -15.83
N LEU A 39 -5.98 -3.81 -15.28
CA LEU A 39 -6.65 -2.72 -15.99
C LEU A 39 -5.90 -1.41 -15.72
N SER A 40 -5.39 -0.77 -16.76
CA SER A 40 -4.64 0.48 -16.62
C SER A 40 -4.74 1.38 -17.88
N PRO A 41 -5.61 2.41 -17.88
CA PRO A 41 -6.72 2.59 -16.96
C PRO A 41 -7.91 1.66 -17.29
N PRO A 42 -8.83 1.41 -16.34
CA PRO A 42 -10.14 0.83 -16.65
C PRO A 42 -10.86 1.61 -17.76
N GLN A 43 -11.49 0.88 -18.68
CA GLN A 43 -12.22 1.48 -19.80
C GLN A 43 -13.62 1.91 -19.34
N ALA A 44 -13.92 3.19 -19.56
CA ALA A 44 -15.22 3.77 -19.22
C ALA A 44 -16.29 3.40 -20.23
N GLU A 45 -17.51 3.17 -19.73
CA GLU A 45 -18.71 3.10 -20.56
C GLU A 45 -19.30 4.49 -20.82
N GLU A 46 -20.27 4.59 -21.73
CA GLU A 46 -20.91 5.86 -22.07
C GLU A 46 -21.57 6.49 -20.83
N SER A 47 -21.29 7.76 -20.57
CA SER A 47 -21.80 8.53 -19.41
C SER A 47 -21.23 8.15 -18.03
N GLU A 48 -20.23 7.27 -17.95
CA GLU A 48 -19.54 7.00 -16.68
C GLU A 48 -18.51 8.09 -16.36
N THR A 49 -18.48 8.55 -15.10
CA THR A 49 -17.28 9.24 -14.59
C THR A 49 -16.17 8.21 -14.34
N PRO A 50 -14.90 8.63 -14.26
CA PRO A 50 -13.80 7.72 -13.94
C PRO A 50 -13.99 6.96 -12.61
N ASP A 51 -14.65 7.56 -11.63
CA ASP A 51 -14.95 6.92 -10.36
C ASP A 51 -16.13 5.93 -10.50
N ASP A 52 -17.11 6.18 -11.37
CA ASP A 52 -18.19 5.22 -11.67
C ASP A 52 -17.62 3.95 -12.32
N THR A 53 -16.75 4.11 -13.32
CA THR A 53 -16.05 3.00 -13.97
C THR A 53 -15.24 2.18 -12.96
N LEU A 54 -14.50 2.86 -12.06
CA LEU A 54 -13.73 2.19 -11.02
C LEU A 54 -14.64 1.40 -10.07
N MET A 55 -15.75 1.99 -9.62
CA MET A 55 -16.70 1.32 -8.74
C MET A 55 -17.31 0.08 -9.40
N ARG A 56 -17.73 0.18 -10.66
CA ARG A 56 -18.28 -0.95 -11.42
C ARG A 56 -17.28 -2.10 -11.51
N VAL A 57 -16.09 -1.83 -12.05
CA VAL A 57 -15.03 -2.82 -12.22
C VAL A 57 -14.65 -3.49 -10.90
N VAL A 58 -14.49 -2.71 -9.83
CA VAL A 58 -14.12 -3.28 -8.51
C VAL A 58 -15.25 -4.11 -7.92
N ASN A 59 -16.51 -3.71 -8.10
CA ASN A 59 -17.65 -4.50 -7.63
C ASN A 59 -17.81 -5.82 -8.39
N GLU A 60 -17.61 -5.82 -9.72
CA GLU A 60 -17.62 -7.04 -10.55
C GLU A 60 -16.56 -8.05 -10.13
N LEU A 61 -15.44 -7.57 -9.58
CA LEU A 61 -14.38 -8.43 -9.08
C LEU A 61 -14.78 -9.14 -7.78
N GLU A 62 -15.70 -8.62 -6.97
CA GLU A 62 -16.07 -9.15 -5.64
C GLU A 62 -14.85 -9.37 -4.71
N PRO A 63 -13.99 -8.35 -4.46
CA PRO A 63 -12.80 -8.53 -3.64
C PRO A 63 -13.12 -8.77 -2.17
N LEU A 64 -12.35 -9.66 -1.54
CA LEU A 64 -12.31 -9.78 -0.09
C LEU A 64 -11.67 -8.55 0.54
N GLY A 65 -10.57 -8.03 -0.02
CA GLY A 65 -9.89 -6.85 0.51
C GLY A 65 -9.39 -5.94 -0.61
N ILE A 66 -9.31 -4.63 -0.33
CA ILE A 66 -8.78 -3.64 -1.28
C ILE A 66 -7.58 -2.90 -0.68
N GLY A 67 -6.42 -3.02 -1.33
CA GLY A 67 -5.24 -2.20 -1.07
C GLY A 67 -5.25 -0.98 -1.98
N VAL A 68 -4.89 0.21 -1.49
CA VAL A 68 -4.91 1.44 -2.28
C VAL A 68 -3.74 2.37 -1.99
N ASP A 69 -3.14 2.95 -3.03
CA ASP A 69 -2.20 4.06 -2.90
C ASP A 69 -2.92 5.41 -2.76
N ALA A 70 -3.64 5.58 -1.65
CA ALA A 70 -4.27 6.85 -1.27
C ALA A 70 -4.52 6.91 0.23
N PRO A 71 -4.53 8.11 0.85
CA PRO A 71 -4.89 8.24 2.26
C PRO A 71 -6.32 7.76 2.51
N LEU A 72 -6.48 6.76 3.39
CA LEU A 72 -7.80 6.22 3.75
C LEU A 72 -8.51 7.03 4.85
N THR A 73 -7.76 7.83 5.60
CA THR A 73 -8.29 8.63 6.71
C THR A 73 -7.97 10.10 6.47
N LEU A 74 -8.83 10.99 6.99
CA LEU A 74 -8.59 12.43 6.94
C LEU A 74 -7.76 12.90 8.16
N PRO A 75 -6.99 13.99 8.03
CA PRO A 75 -6.31 14.61 9.16
C PRO A 75 -7.28 14.92 10.31
N PRO A 76 -6.83 14.80 11.58
CA PRO A 76 -7.71 14.92 12.75
C PRO A 76 -8.43 16.28 12.80
N CYS A 77 -7.80 17.38 12.40
CA CYS A 77 -8.45 18.69 12.41
C CYS A 77 -9.47 18.89 11.28
N VAL A 78 -9.38 18.14 10.17
CA VAL A 78 -10.36 18.22 9.07
C VAL A 78 -11.70 17.59 9.49
N ARG A 79 -11.65 16.56 10.35
CA ARG A 79 -12.82 15.84 10.86
C ARG A 79 -13.27 16.29 12.26
N CYS A 80 -12.62 17.29 12.85
CA CYS A 80 -12.87 17.71 14.24
C CYS A 80 -14.15 18.55 14.34
N PRO A 81 -15.13 18.17 15.19
CA PRO A 81 -16.35 18.96 15.39
C PRO A 81 -16.20 20.03 16.50
N LEU A 82 -15.07 20.07 17.20
CA LEU A 82 -14.88 20.92 18.38
C LEU A 82 -14.41 22.34 17.99
N PRO A 83 -14.75 23.38 18.78
CA PRO A 83 -14.12 24.69 18.66
C PRO A 83 -12.59 24.57 18.81
N CYS A 84 -11.84 25.08 17.84
CA CYS A 84 -10.38 24.90 17.80
C CYS A 84 -9.66 25.89 18.72
N PRO A 85 -8.93 25.43 19.77
CA PRO A 85 -8.16 26.31 20.65
C PRO A 85 -6.76 26.63 20.09
N THR A 86 -6.52 26.39 18.79
CA THR A 86 -5.21 26.28 18.11
C THR A 86 -4.48 24.95 18.35
N VAL A 87 -3.54 24.62 17.46
CA VAL A 87 -2.72 23.41 17.54
C VAL A 87 -1.93 23.34 18.84
N ALA A 88 -1.40 24.46 19.33
CA ALA A 88 -0.56 24.51 20.52
C ALA A 88 -1.31 24.16 21.82
N LEU A 89 -2.62 24.40 21.87
CA LEU A 89 -3.47 24.19 23.05
C LEU A 89 -4.49 23.04 22.87
N CYS A 90 -4.49 22.38 21.72
CA CYS A 90 -5.43 21.30 21.41
C CYS A 90 -5.20 20.05 22.26
N GLU A 91 -6.22 19.55 22.94
CA GLU A 91 -6.15 18.31 23.73
C GLU A 91 -6.75 17.09 23.03
N VAL A 92 -7.12 17.20 21.75
CA VAL A 92 -7.50 16.04 20.95
C VAL A 92 -6.32 15.04 20.95
N PRO A 93 -6.54 13.77 21.33
CA PRO A 93 -5.44 12.80 21.55
C PRO A 93 -4.47 12.70 20.38
N ALA A 94 -4.98 12.61 19.15
CA ALA A 94 -4.16 12.55 17.94
C ALA A 94 -3.26 13.79 17.78
N VAL A 95 -3.79 15.00 18.03
CA VAL A 95 -3.02 16.25 17.89
C VAL A 95 -1.98 16.36 19.01
N ARG A 96 -2.35 16.00 20.24
CA ARG A 96 -1.42 15.97 21.37
C ARG A 96 -0.26 15.00 21.10
N TRP A 97 -0.56 13.79 20.63
CA TRP A 97 0.45 12.81 20.24
C TRP A 97 1.38 13.36 19.15
N MET A 98 0.83 13.95 18.07
CA MET A 98 1.63 14.55 16.99
C MET A 98 2.56 15.65 17.52
N ARG A 99 2.12 16.46 18.49
CA ARG A 99 2.99 17.48 19.11
C ARG A 99 4.16 16.86 19.87
N GLU A 100 3.94 15.78 20.60
CA GLU A 100 5.01 15.09 21.32
C GLU A 100 6.02 14.49 20.35
N GLU A 101 5.56 13.81 19.29
CA GLU A 101 6.43 13.27 18.25
C GLU A 101 7.22 14.36 17.52
N ALA A 102 6.60 15.52 17.26
CA ALA A 102 7.24 16.64 16.59
C ALA A 102 8.38 17.28 17.41
N LYS A 103 8.44 17.08 18.74
CA LYS A 103 9.58 17.53 19.57
C LYS A 103 10.85 16.73 19.30
N GLY A 104 10.74 15.56 18.68
CA GLY A 104 11.88 14.72 18.32
C GLY A 104 12.85 15.40 17.34
N VAL A 105 14.13 15.02 17.41
CA VAL A 105 15.22 15.62 16.60
C VAL A 105 14.95 15.53 15.08
N ARG A 106 14.16 14.55 14.63
CA ARG A 106 13.90 14.27 13.21
C ARG A 106 13.00 15.28 12.51
N PHE A 107 12.10 15.94 13.23
CA PHE A 107 11.12 16.87 12.65
C PHE A 107 11.54 18.33 12.74
N GLY A 108 12.76 18.58 13.26
CA GLY A 108 13.27 19.91 13.58
C GLY A 108 12.75 20.37 14.93
N LYS A 109 13.67 20.73 15.84
CA LYS A 109 13.29 21.29 17.14
C LYS A 109 12.36 22.49 16.93
N HIS A 110 11.23 22.50 17.62
CA HIS A 110 10.24 23.59 17.66
C HIS A 110 9.27 23.73 16.48
N LYS A 111 9.20 22.78 15.54
CA LYS A 111 8.14 22.81 14.51
C LYS A 111 6.86 22.16 15.06
N LEU A 112 5.79 22.94 15.19
CA LEU A 112 4.48 22.38 15.50
C LEU A 112 3.96 21.55 14.31
N PRO A 113 3.17 20.49 14.57
CA PRO A 113 2.52 19.74 13.51
C PRO A 113 1.48 20.56 12.76
N SER A 114 1.14 20.13 11.55
CA SER A 114 0.04 20.65 10.76
C SER A 114 -1.12 19.63 10.75
N PRO A 115 -1.89 19.45 11.83
CA PRO A 115 -2.92 18.41 11.96
C PRO A 115 -4.14 18.59 11.04
N TYR A 116 -4.16 19.67 10.25
CA TYR A 116 -5.12 19.95 9.19
C TYR A 116 -4.63 19.49 7.81
N THR A 117 -3.33 19.21 7.62
CA THR A 117 -2.78 18.55 6.42
C THR A 117 -2.16 17.17 6.69
N GLN A 118 -1.78 16.89 7.93
CA GLN A 118 -1.03 15.71 8.33
C GLN A 118 -1.82 14.83 9.31
N ARG A 119 -1.64 13.52 9.20
CA ARG A 119 -2.14 12.52 10.15
C ARG A 119 -1.06 12.08 11.12
N PRO A 120 -1.42 11.43 12.26
CA PRO A 120 -0.43 10.77 13.11
C PRO A 120 0.39 9.72 12.36
N VAL A 121 -0.22 8.96 11.45
CA VAL A 121 0.51 7.97 10.64
C VAL A 121 1.57 8.60 9.72
N ASP A 122 1.36 9.85 9.25
CA ASP A 122 2.36 10.56 8.43
C ASP A 122 3.65 10.83 9.23
N TYR A 123 3.52 11.03 10.54
CA TYR A 123 4.65 11.19 11.46
C TYR A 123 5.37 9.86 11.69
N LEU A 124 4.64 8.75 11.82
CA LEU A 124 5.28 7.44 11.95
C LEU A 124 6.04 7.05 10.68
N LEU A 125 5.43 7.27 9.52
CA LEU A 125 6.01 7.03 8.20
C LEU A 125 7.32 7.81 8.02
N ARG A 126 7.33 9.11 8.35
CA ARG A 126 8.54 9.96 8.27
C ARG A 126 9.57 9.70 9.37
N GLY A 127 9.11 9.17 10.50
CA GLY A 127 9.89 8.98 11.72
C GLY A 127 10.44 7.57 11.82
N LYS A 128 9.81 6.75 12.67
CA LYS A 128 10.29 5.39 13.00
C LYS A 128 10.36 4.50 11.77
N TRP A 129 9.32 4.51 10.94
CA TRP A 129 9.25 3.58 9.80
C TRP A 129 10.25 3.93 8.70
N GLN A 130 10.61 5.20 8.54
CA GLN A 130 11.66 5.62 7.61
C GLN A 130 13.02 5.03 7.98
N GLU A 131 13.36 5.00 9.29
CA GLU A 131 14.61 4.41 9.77
C GLU A 131 14.62 2.91 9.67
N ASP A 132 13.48 2.31 10.00
CA ASP A 132 13.32 0.88 9.87
C ASP A 132 13.29 0.47 8.41
N ALA A 133 13.09 1.34 7.41
CA ALA A 133 12.86 0.97 6.02
C ALA A 133 14.06 0.38 5.26
N PHE A 134 13.76 -0.55 4.35
CA PHE A 134 14.76 -1.23 3.52
C PHE A 134 15.35 -0.29 2.47
N VAL A 135 14.50 0.60 1.96
CA VAL A 135 14.83 1.71 1.08
C VAL A 135 14.08 2.95 1.56
N SER A 136 14.72 4.11 1.45
CA SER A 136 14.06 5.39 1.72
C SER A 136 12.85 5.56 0.79
N PHE A 137 11.71 5.92 1.36
CA PHE A 137 10.47 6.19 0.62
C PHE A 137 10.00 7.63 0.90
N PRO A 138 9.36 8.31 -0.07
CA PRO A 138 8.79 9.63 0.13
C PRO A 138 7.49 9.50 0.91
N VAL A 139 7.24 10.49 1.78
CA VAL A 139 6.01 10.59 2.56
C VAL A 139 5.46 11.99 2.41
N ASP A 140 4.49 12.13 1.51
CA ASP A 140 3.71 13.34 1.33
C ASP A 140 2.74 13.54 2.51
N GLU A 141 2.33 14.78 2.74
CA GLU A 141 1.26 15.05 3.70
C GLU A 141 -0.06 14.52 3.14
N SER A 142 -0.82 13.80 3.97
CA SER A 142 -2.05 13.13 3.52
C SER A 142 -3.09 14.05 2.92
N PHE A 143 -3.11 15.31 3.34
CA PHE A 143 -3.96 16.35 2.80
C PHE A 143 -3.14 17.55 2.29
N GLY A 144 -1.93 17.26 1.79
CA GLY A 144 -1.12 18.20 1.03
C GLY A 144 -1.54 18.29 -0.45
N SER A 145 -0.88 19.14 -1.23
CA SER A 145 -1.29 19.44 -2.62
C SER A 145 -1.35 18.23 -3.56
N SER A 146 -0.47 17.23 -3.36
CA SER A 146 -0.44 16.01 -4.18
C SER A 146 -1.47 14.97 -3.74
N ARG A 147 -1.66 14.77 -2.44
CA ARG A 147 -2.47 13.68 -1.88
C ARG A 147 -3.90 14.08 -1.51
N ALA A 148 -4.20 15.36 -1.24
CA ALA A 148 -5.54 15.79 -0.84
C ALA A 148 -6.64 15.41 -1.85
N PRO A 149 -6.45 15.55 -3.19
CA PRO A 149 -7.47 15.11 -4.15
C PRO A 149 -7.71 13.60 -4.08
N LEU A 150 -6.66 12.82 -3.85
CA LEU A 150 -6.74 11.36 -3.75
C LEU A 150 -7.43 10.93 -2.45
N ALA A 151 -7.10 11.59 -1.34
CA ALA A 151 -7.77 11.39 -0.05
C ALA A 151 -9.27 11.68 -0.17
N ALA A 152 -9.65 12.80 -0.80
CA ALA A 152 -11.05 13.15 -1.01
C ALA A 152 -11.79 12.14 -1.90
N ARG A 153 -11.17 11.69 -3.00
CA ARG A 153 -11.72 10.62 -3.85
C ARG A 153 -11.87 9.31 -3.08
N MET A 154 -10.90 8.96 -2.25
CA MET A 154 -10.96 7.75 -1.44
C MET A 154 -12.09 7.81 -0.39
N GLN A 155 -12.34 8.97 0.23
CA GLN A 155 -13.51 9.17 1.10
C GLN A 155 -14.84 8.95 0.37
N TYR A 156 -14.91 9.28 -0.94
CA TYR A 156 -16.07 8.98 -1.77
C TYR A 156 -16.16 7.48 -2.08
N LEU A 157 -15.07 6.86 -2.53
CA LEU A 157 -15.03 5.43 -2.87
C LEU A 157 -15.34 4.53 -1.68
N GLN A 158 -14.82 4.84 -0.47
CA GLN A 158 -15.12 4.11 0.77
C GLN A 158 -16.62 4.13 1.13
N ARG A 159 -17.41 5.04 0.58
CA ARG A 159 -18.88 5.08 0.79
C ARG A 159 -19.63 4.20 -0.19
N HIS A 160 -19.01 3.75 -1.27
CA HIS A 160 -19.68 2.96 -2.32
C HIS A 160 -19.13 1.53 -2.44
N LEU A 161 -17.85 1.34 -2.12
CA LEU A 161 -17.18 0.05 -2.11
C LEU A 161 -17.20 -0.54 -0.69
N ARG A 162 -17.51 -1.84 -0.55
CA ARG A 162 -17.58 -2.57 0.73
C ARG A 162 -16.90 -3.94 0.62
N PRO A 163 -15.56 -4.00 0.47
CA PRO A 163 -14.85 -5.27 0.55
C PRO A 163 -15.03 -5.90 1.94
N ALA A 164 -15.10 -7.23 2.00
CA ALA A 164 -15.38 -7.98 3.24
C ALA A 164 -14.37 -7.70 4.37
N ASN A 165 -13.10 -7.58 4.03
CA ASN A 165 -11.96 -7.33 4.91
C ASN A 165 -11.54 -5.86 4.93
N GLY A 166 -12.34 -4.96 4.34
CA GLY A 166 -12.07 -3.53 4.36
C GLY A 166 -10.96 -3.07 3.42
N PHE A 167 -10.44 -1.88 3.72
CA PHE A 167 -9.42 -1.19 2.93
C PHE A 167 -8.08 -1.15 3.67
N LEU A 168 -7.00 -1.20 2.90
CA LEU A 168 -5.64 -1.03 3.39
C LEU A 168 -4.91 0.05 2.58
N GLU A 169 -4.39 1.07 3.25
CA GLU A 169 -3.57 2.10 2.61
C GLU A 169 -2.18 1.53 2.37
N VAL A 170 -1.65 1.73 1.17
CA VAL A 170 -0.36 1.18 0.77
C VAL A 170 0.51 2.31 0.24
N ASN A 171 1.68 2.50 0.84
CA ASN A 171 2.76 3.26 0.20
C ASN A 171 3.55 2.27 -0.66
N PRO A 172 3.51 2.36 -2.01
CA PRO A 172 4.08 1.30 -2.84
C PRO A 172 5.61 1.20 -2.70
N ARG A 173 6.32 2.27 -2.35
CA ARG A 173 7.77 2.18 -2.12
C ARG A 173 8.11 1.47 -0.81
N LEU A 174 7.33 1.70 0.25
CA LEU A 174 7.44 0.95 1.50
C LEU A 174 7.09 -0.54 1.25
N ALA A 175 6.00 -0.81 0.53
CA ALA A 175 5.57 -2.16 0.15
C ALA A 175 6.66 -2.89 -0.63
N LEU A 176 7.25 -2.24 -1.64
CA LEU A 176 8.33 -2.80 -2.45
C LEU A 176 9.56 -3.13 -1.60
N GLY A 177 9.91 -2.27 -0.63
CA GLY A 177 10.98 -2.55 0.32
C GLY A 177 10.71 -3.79 1.20
N GLY A 178 9.45 -4.04 1.55
CA GLY A 178 9.00 -5.25 2.23
C GLY A 178 9.11 -6.50 1.34
N ILE A 179 8.50 -6.44 0.16
CA ILE A 179 8.53 -7.51 -0.86
C ILE A 179 9.98 -7.87 -1.22
N ALA A 180 10.87 -6.88 -1.28
CA ALA A 180 12.28 -7.13 -1.50
C ALA A 180 12.91 -8.06 -0.47
N SER A 181 12.53 -7.91 0.81
CA SER A 181 12.96 -8.85 1.85
C SER A 181 12.35 -10.25 1.69
N TRP A 182 11.14 -10.36 1.12
CA TRP A 182 10.43 -11.62 0.92
C TRP A 182 11.05 -12.48 -0.21
N TYR A 183 11.52 -11.83 -1.27
CA TYR A 183 12.06 -12.47 -2.47
C TYR A 183 13.58 -12.28 -2.65
N ASN A 184 14.29 -11.83 -1.61
CA ASN A 184 15.74 -11.64 -1.59
C ASN A 184 16.26 -10.69 -2.69
N LEU A 185 15.53 -9.60 -2.91
CA LEU A 185 15.94 -8.50 -3.77
C LEU A 185 16.84 -7.53 -2.99
N SER A 186 17.82 -6.94 -3.67
CA SER A 186 18.72 -5.94 -3.10
C SER A 186 18.09 -4.55 -3.06
N ALA A 187 18.56 -3.72 -2.12
CA ALA A 187 18.14 -2.32 -2.03
C ALA A 187 18.53 -1.51 -3.28
N ARG A 188 19.51 -1.96 -4.06
CA ARG A 188 19.95 -1.30 -5.31
C ARG A 188 18.94 -1.53 -6.43
N GLU A 189 18.47 -2.75 -6.59
CA GLU A 189 17.45 -3.12 -7.59
C GLU A 189 16.16 -2.33 -7.32
N VAL A 190 15.68 -2.37 -6.08
CA VAL A 190 14.44 -1.70 -5.67
C VAL A 190 14.45 -0.19 -5.90
N ARG A 191 15.54 0.50 -5.58
CA ARG A 191 15.62 1.97 -5.68
C ARG A 191 15.41 2.49 -7.10
N ARG A 192 15.82 1.72 -8.10
CA ARG A 192 15.83 2.13 -9.50
C ARG A 192 14.59 1.64 -10.26
N ALA A 193 13.67 0.91 -9.62
CA ALA A 193 12.42 0.42 -10.23
C ALA A 193 11.50 1.54 -10.75
N ARG A 194 11.71 2.79 -10.32
CA ARG A 194 10.95 3.97 -10.75
C ARG A 194 11.76 4.95 -11.61
N ASP A 195 12.95 4.56 -12.02
CA ASP A 195 13.78 5.33 -12.93
C ASP A 195 13.11 5.41 -14.31
N VAL A 196 13.25 6.54 -15.00
CA VAL A 196 12.59 6.78 -16.30
C VAL A 196 13.25 5.96 -17.41
N GLU A 197 14.56 5.76 -17.36
CA GLU A 197 15.31 5.12 -18.44
C GLU A 197 15.35 3.60 -18.27
N VAL A 198 15.61 3.13 -17.04
CA VAL A 198 15.83 1.70 -16.75
C VAL A 198 14.72 1.06 -15.92
N GLY A 199 13.73 1.82 -15.47
CA GLY A 199 12.75 1.34 -14.50
C GLY A 199 11.93 0.16 -15.02
N ALA A 200 11.62 0.12 -16.32
CA ALA A 200 10.87 -0.99 -16.91
C ALA A 200 11.65 -2.31 -16.89
N GLU A 201 12.94 -2.29 -17.25
CA GLU A 201 13.83 -3.45 -17.17
C GLU A 201 13.92 -3.97 -15.74
N ILE A 202 14.14 -3.06 -14.79
CA ILE A 202 14.25 -3.42 -13.36
C ILE A 202 12.94 -3.97 -12.81
N ARG A 203 11.79 -3.41 -13.19
CA ARG A 203 10.49 -3.96 -12.79
C ARG A 203 10.31 -5.37 -13.35
N SER A 204 10.76 -5.64 -14.59
CA SER A 204 10.75 -6.99 -15.16
C SER A 204 11.59 -7.96 -14.32
N GLU A 205 12.81 -7.58 -13.93
CA GLU A 205 13.69 -8.40 -13.08
C GLU A 205 13.09 -8.67 -11.69
N ILE A 206 12.45 -7.66 -11.10
CA ILE A 206 11.74 -7.77 -9.83
C ILE A 206 10.56 -8.75 -9.95
N LEU A 207 9.74 -8.61 -11.00
CA LEU A 207 8.57 -9.47 -11.24
C LEU A 207 9.00 -10.91 -11.54
N ASP A 208 10.06 -11.12 -12.30
CA ASP A 208 10.67 -12.43 -12.52
C ASP A 208 11.13 -13.08 -11.20
N SER A 209 11.68 -12.28 -10.29
CA SER A 209 12.11 -12.76 -8.98
C SER A 209 10.93 -13.08 -8.06
N ILE A 210 9.87 -12.26 -8.08
CA ILE A 210 8.60 -12.50 -7.37
C ILE A 210 7.90 -13.75 -7.90
N SER A 211 8.02 -14.03 -9.21
CA SER A 211 7.44 -15.21 -9.88
C SER A 211 8.11 -16.53 -9.48
N ARG A 212 9.26 -16.48 -8.82
CA ARG A 212 9.96 -17.67 -8.30
C ARG A 212 9.39 -18.09 -6.95
N PRO A 213 9.47 -19.39 -6.59
CA PRO A 213 9.06 -19.84 -5.26
C PRO A 213 9.78 -19.06 -4.15
N PRO A 214 9.04 -18.51 -3.16
CA PRO A 214 9.63 -17.75 -2.08
C PRO A 214 10.44 -18.65 -1.14
N ARG A 215 11.42 -18.08 -0.44
CA ARG A 215 12.25 -18.83 0.53
C ARG A 215 11.53 -19.08 1.85
N HIS A 216 10.65 -18.17 2.25
CA HIS A 216 9.96 -18.26 3.53
C HIS A 216 8.58 -18.91 3.35
N GLU A 217 8.29 -19.92 4.16
CA GLU A 217 7.03 -20.65 4.15
C GLU A 217 5.81 -19.85 4.64
N LEU A 218 5.90 -18.55 4.85
CA LEU A 218 4.73 -17.71 5.15
C LEU A 218 4.40 -16.81 3.96
N VAL A 219 5.36 -16.62 3.05
CA VAL A 219 5.18 -15.82 1.85
C VAL A 219 4.51 -16.72 0.79
N PRO A 220 3.42 -16.26 0.16
CA PRO A 220 2.78 -17.01 -0.92
C PRO A 220 3.64 -17.00 -2.19
N HIS A 221 3.52 -18.05 -3.00
CA HIS A 221 4.13 -18.04 -4.33
C HIS A 221 3.24 -17.25 -5.28
N ILE A 222 3.72 -16.11 -5.75
CA ILE A 222 3.02 -15.32 -6.78
C ILE A 222 3.44 -15.90 -8.12
N PHE A 223 2.51 -16.39 -8.91
CA PHE A 223 2.78 -16.84 -10.26
C PHE A 223 2.37 -15.76 -11.25
N LEU A 224 3.29 -15.38 -12.13
CA LEU A 224 3.06 -14.37 -13.17
C LEU A 224 3.33 -14.99 -14.54
N TYR A 225 2.41 -14.80 -15.48
CA TYR A 225 2.67 -15.15 -16.87
C TYR A 225 3.60 -14.10 -17.50
N ASN A 226 4.35 -14.47 -18.55
CA ASN A 226 5.25 -13.55 -19.24
C ASN A 226 4.52 -12.30 -19.77
N SER A 227 3.25 -12.44 -20.16
CA SER A 227 2.38 -11.33 -20.54
C SER A 227 2.14 -10.36 -19.39
N ASP A 228 1.90 -10.87 -18.18
CA ASP A 228 1.67 -10.05 -16.99
C ASP A 228 2.95 -9.32 -16.60
N ILE A 229 4.08 -10.04 -16.61
CA ILE A 229 5.40 -9.46 -16.31
C ILE A 229 5.67 -8.30 -17.26
N THR A 230 5.44 -8.49 -18.56
CA THR A 230 5.63 -7.43 -19.56
C THR A 230 4.71 -6.24 -19.31
N ALA A 231 3.42 -6.48 -19.11
CA ALA A 231 2.42 -5.42 -18.90
C ALA A 231 2.71 -4.61 -17.63
N LEU A 232 2.95 -5.30 -16.50
CA LEU A 232 3.28 -4.68 -15.22
C LEU A 232 4.64 -3.96 -15.26
N ALA A 233 5.62 -4.51 -15.98
CA ALA A 233 6.93 -3.86 -16.10
C ALA A 233 6.85 -2.55 -16.89
N GLN A 234 6.03 -2.48 -17.95
CA GLN A 234 5.93 -1.28 -18.78
C GLN A 234 5.07 -0.17 -18.14
N ASP A 235 4.10 -0.52 -17.30
CA ASP A 235 3.20 0.44 -16.65
C ASP A 235 3.46 0.57 -15.16
N LEU A 236 4.01 1.71 -14.75
CA LEU A 236 4.30 2.01 -13.34
C LEU A 236 3.03 2.02 -12.46
N SER A 237 1.89 2.45 -12.99
CA SER A 237 0.64 2.51 -12.22
C SER A 237 0.10 1.11 -11.98
N ALA A 238 0.15 0.24 -13.01
CA ALA A 238 -0.19 -1.17 -12.86
C ALA A 238 0.77 -1.91 -11.90
N PHE A 239 2.06 -1.60 -11.96
CA PHE A 239 3.04 -2.12 -11.00
C PHE A 239 2.70 -1.70 -9.56
N ASP A 240 2.42 -0.42 -9.32
CA ASP A 240 2.04 0.07 -7.99
C ASP A 240 0.71 -0.52 -7.50
N ALA A 241 -0.26 -0.73 -8.41
CA ALA A 241 -1.51 -1.43 -8.11
C ALA A 241 -1.26 -2.90 -7.72
N LEU A 242 -0.33 -3.62 -8.38
CA LEU A 242 0.07 -4.96 -7.95
C LEU A 242 0.65 -4.95 -6.54
N LEU A 243 1.52 -3.99 -6.20
CA LEU A 243 2.07 -3.88 -4.85
C LEU A 243 0.96 -3.66 -3.82
N CYS A 244 -0.07 -2.88 -4.16
CA CYS A 244 -1.25 -2.70 -3.32
C CYS A 244 -2.02 -4.01 -3.11
N ALA A 245 -2.22 -4.79 -4.17
CA ALA A 245 -2.90 -6.10 -4.10
C ALA A 245 -2.11 -7.09 -3.22
N LEU A 246 -0.78 -7.11 -3.37
CA LEU A 246 0.11 -7.95 -2.56
C LEU A 246 0.06 -7.59 -1.08
N MET A 247 -0.03 -6.30 -0.73
CA MET A 247 -0.12 -5.88 0.67
C MET A 247 -1.45 -6.27 1.31
N VAL A 248 -2.59 -6.05 0.65
CA VAL A 248 -3.88 -6.42 1.25
C VAL A 248 -4.07 -7.93 1.35
N MET A 249 -3.54 -8.70 0.38
CA MET A 249 -3.43 -10.15 0.52
C MET A 249 -2.50 -10.51 1.68
N GLY A 250 -1.35 -9.86 1.81
CA GLY A 250 -0.40 -10.09 2.90
C GLY A 250 -0.98 -9.80 4.28
N ASP A 251 -1.86 -8.81 4.39
CA ASP A 251 -2.61 -8.51 5.62
C ASP A 251 -3.51 -9.68 6.00
N ALA A 252 -4.29 -10.19 5.05
CA ALA A 252 -5.15 -11.36 5.26
C ALA A 252 -4.36 -12.64 5.59
N LEU A 253 -3.12 -12.75 5.14
CA LEU A 253 -2.21 -13.86 5.44
C LEU A 253 -1.38 -13.65 6.73
N GLY A 254 -1.53 -12.52 7.42
CA GLY A 254 -0.81 -12.23 8.67
C GLY A 254 0.70 -12.00 8.49
N ILE A 255 1.14 -11.57 7.30
CA ILE A 255 2.56 -11.29 6.99
C ILE A 255 2.89 -9.79 7.02
N LEU A 256 1.96 -8.95 7.49
CA LEU A 256 2.24 -7.56 7.85
C LEU A 256 2.57 -7.43 9.35
N GLU A 257 3.14 -6.31 9.72
CA GLU A 257 3.30 -5.88 11.10
C GLU A 257 2.07 -5.09 11.53
N GLU A 258 1.61 -5.34 12.75
CA GLU A 258 0.56 -4.53 13.34
C GLU A 258 1.11 -3.13 13.64
N PRO A 259 0.41 -2.06 13.22
CA PRO A 259 0.81 -0.70 13.53
C PRO A 259 0.82 -0.45 15.05
N ASP A 260 1.84 0.26 15.55
CA ASP A 260 2.00 0.62 16.97
C ASP A 260 1.11 1.82 17.38
N PHE A 261 -0.05 2.00 16.73
CA PHE A 261 -0.89 3.18 16.87
C PHE A 261 -2.38 2.89 16.69
N ASP A 262 -3.22 3.85 17.13
CA ASP A 262 -4.67 3.74 17.05
C ASP A 262 -5.17 3.65 15.59
N PRO A 263 -5.96 2.63 15.22
CA PRO A 263 -6.51 2.50 13.86
C PRO A 263 -7.22 3.74 13.33
N ASP A 264 -7.81 4.56 14.20
CA ASP A 264 -8.46 5.82 13.82
C ASP A 264 -7.47 6.87 13.27
N TRP A 265 -6.17 6.64 13.41
CA TRP A 265 -5.12 7.52 12.90
C TRP A 265 -4.69 7.14 11.48
N GLY A 266 -5.00 5.91 11.03
CA GLY A 266 -4.68 5.39 9.71
C GLY A 266 -4.67 3.86 9.68
N VAL A 267 -4.97 3.28 8.51
CA VAL A 267 -4.90 1.84 8.28
C VAL A 267 -3.87 1.62 7.17
N VAL A 268 -2.58 1.60 7.51
CA VAL A 268 -1.46 1.61 6.56
C VAL A 268 -0.67 0.32 6.64
N ALA A 269 -0.42 -0.30 5.49
CA ALA A 269 0.38 -1.51 5.38
C ALA A 269 1.83 -1.27 5.82
N LYS A 270 2.29 -2.03 6.83
CA LYS A 270 3.70 -2.17 7.19
C LYS A 270 4.15 -3.60 6.91
N PRO A 271 4.90 -3.86 5.82
CA PRO A 271 5.32 -5.22 5.51
C PRO A 271 6.34 -5.74 6.53
N ARG A 272 6.10 -6.95 7.05
CA ARG A 272 7.06 -7.63 7.94
C ARG A 272 8.32 -7.95 7.17
N ARG A 273 9.47 -7.83 7.83
CA ARG A 273 10.72 -8.34 7.28
C ARG A 273 11.00 -9.76 7.72
N PHE A 274 11.29 -10.61 6.75
CA PHE A 274 11.86 -11.93 7.02
C PHE A 274 13.38 -11.82 6.92
N SER A 275 14.09 -12.28 7.96
CA SER A 275 15.54 -12.34 7.91
C SER A 275 15.97 -13.45 6.93
N SER A 276 17.00 -13.20 6.14
CA SER A 276 17.62 -14.22 5.28
C SER A 276 18.41 -15.27 6.07
N ARG A 277 18.47 -15.18 7.41
CA ARG A 277 19.13 -16.13 8.30
C ARG A 277 18.11 -17.10 8.92
N VAL A 278 17.57 -17.99 8.11
CA VAL A 278 17.16 -19.30 8.61
C VAL A 278 17.99 -20.30 7.81
N GLY A 279 19.19 -20.58 8.31
CA GLY A 279 19.83 -21.86 8.01
C GLY A 279 18.97 -22.98 8.60
N PRO A 280 19.10 -24.23 8.13
CA PRO A 280 18.37 -25.34 8.72
C PRO A 280 18.61 -25.32 10.22
N VAL A 281 17.52 -25.39 10.99
CA VAL A 281 17.59 -25.66 12.43
C VAL A 281 18.38 -26.95 12.54
N SER A 282 19.63 -26.84 13.00
CA SER A 282 20.41 -28.01 13.37
C SER A 282 19.72 -28.55 14.62
N ASP A 283 18.88 -29.57 14.44
CA ASP A 283 18.54 -30.48 15.50
C ASP A 283 19.88 -30.98 16.06
N SER A 284 20.21 -30.48 17.24
CA SER A 284 21.30 -31.02 18.05
C SER A 284 20.65 -31.81 19.19
N PRO A 285 21.21 -32.99 19.50
CA PRO A 285 20.53 -34.12 20.15
C PRO A 285 20.12 -33.87 21.60
#